data_AF-A0A535KZS8-F1
#
_entry.id   AF-A0A535KZS8-F1
#
_cell.length_a   1.000
_cell.length_b   1.000
_cell.length_c   1.000
_cell.angle_alpha   90.00
_cell.angle_beta   90.00
_cell.angle_gamma   90.00
#
_symmetry.space_group_name_H-M   'P 1'
#
loop_
_entity.id
_entity.type
_entity.pdbx_description
1 polymer ?
#
loop_
_entity_poly.entity_id
_entity_poly.type
_entity_poly.pdbx_seq_one_letter_code
_entity_poly.pdbx_strand_id
1 'polypeptide(L)' 'MLISARMGESESGGARILVVRCDCGFEVRGTGDEVVERMQDHARNVHNMTATREQVLDRATSA' A
#
# COMPACT_ATOMS: atom_id res chain seq x y z
N MET A 1 -16.36 23.33 29.89
CA MET A 1 -16.76 22.04 29.29
C MET A 1 -15.48 21.33 28.87
N LEU A 2 -15.19 20.21 29.54
CA LEU A 2 -14.07 19.31 29.27
C LEU A 2 -14.35 18.46 28.01
N ILE A 3 -13.32 17.72 27.59
CA ILE A 3 -13.20 16.65 26.56
C ILE A 3 -12.82 17.11 25.13
N SER A 4 -11.53 17.14 24.77
CA SER A 4 -10.68 15.99 24.37
C SER A 4 -11.11 15.35 23.05
N ALA A 5 -10.65 15.91 21.93
CA ALA A 5 -10.48 15.17 20.68
C ALA A 5 -9.00 14.79 20.53
N ARG A 6 -8.63 13.69 21.20
CA ARG A 6 -7.42 12.94 20.88
C ARG A 6 -7.69 12.24 19.56
N MET A 7 -7.17 12.79 18.46
CA MET A 7 -6.95 12.03 17.24
C MET A 7 -6.00 10.89 17.58
N GLY A 8 -6.56 9.71 17.79
CA GLY A 8 -5.81 8.47 17.98
C GLY A 8 -6.21 7.52 16.88
N GLU A 9 -5.44 7.49 15.80
CA GLU A 9 -5.51 6.55 14.67
C GLU A 9 -4.14 6.63 13.96
N SER A 10 -3.28 5.63 13.76
CA SER A 10 -3.28 4.21 14.06
C SER A 10 -1.82 3.72 14.06
N GLU A 11 -1.42 3.04 15.13
CA GLU A 11 -0.59 1.82 15.06
C GLU A 11 0.65 1.85 14.14
N SER A 12 1.68 2.62 14.49
CA SER A 12 3.06 2.32 14.07
C SER A 12 3.65 1.19 14.90
N GLY A 13 3.00 0.03 14.89
CA GLY A 13 3.64 -1.25 15.20
C GLY A 13 4.42 -1.66 13.96
N GLY A 14 5.77 -1.60 14.04
CA GLY A 14 6.74 -1.81 12.95
C GLY A 14 6.14 -2.29 11.62
N ALA A 15 5.89 -1.34 10.71
CA ALA A 15 5.27 -1.66 9.43
C ALA A 15 6.14 -2.67 8.66
N ARG A 16 5.59 -3.87 8.43
CA ARG A 16 6.24 -4.91 7.63
C ARG A 16 6.58 -4.36 6.24
N ILE A 17 7.82 -4.55 5.82
CA ILE A 17 8.25 -4.21 4.47
C ILE A 17 7.76 -5.29 3.52
N LEU A 18 7.08 -4.86 2.47
CA LEU A 18 6.52 -5.68 1.42
C LEU A 18 7.20 -5.38 0.08
N VAL A 19 7.21 -6.36 -0.80
CA VAL A 19 7.58 -6.23 -2.20
C VAL A 19 6.42 -6.71 -3.06
N VAL A 20 6.04 -5.92 -4.06
CA VAL A 20 5.06 -6.31 -5.09
C VAL A 20 5.72 -6.16 -6.45
N ARG A 21 5.58 -7.18 -7.29
CA ARG A 21 6.05 -7.19 -8.68
C ARG A 21 4.86 -7.29 -9.62
N CYS A 22 4.87 -6.46 -10.65
CA CYS A 22 3.96 -6.56 -11.79
C CYS A 22 4.59 -7.43 -12.88
N ASP A 23 3.76 -8.16 -13.63
CA ASP A 23 4.20 -8.93 -14.80
C ASP A 23 4.85 -8.07 -15.88
N CYS A 24 4.60 -6.76 -15.92
CA CYS A 24 5.25 -5.82 -16.84
C CYS A 24 6.71 -5.50 -16.45
N GLY A 25 7.18 -6.00 -15.31
CA GLY A 25 8.54 -5.78 -14.80
C GLY A 25 8.65 -4.63 -13.78
N PHE A 26 7.57 -3.88 -13.53
CA PHE A 26 7.55 -2.88 -12.46
C PHE A 26 7.59 -3.54 -11.08
N GLU A 27 8.39 -2.99 -10.16
CA GLU A 27 8.55 -3.48 -8.80
C GLU A 27 8.50 -2.32 -7.82
N VAL A 28 7.83 -2.52 -6.69
CA VAL A 28 7.82 -1.59 -5.58
C VAL A 28 8.12 -2.30 -4.27
N ARG A 29 8.89 -1.63 -3.42
CA ARG A 29 9.20 -2.05 -2.05
C ARG A 29 8.84 -0.92 -1.09
N GLY A 30 8.20 -1.26 0.02
CA GLY A 30 7.85 -0.28 1.04
C GLY A 30 6.91 -0.85 2.09
N THR A 31 6.31 0.03 2.89
CA THR A 31 5.24 -0.38 3.80
C THR A 31 3.99 -0.82 3.03
N GLY A 32 3.07 -1.50 3.71
CA GLY A 32 1.84 -1.98 3.08
C GLY A 32 0.93 -0.89 2.50
N ASP A 33 1.03 0.34 2.97
CA ASP A 33 0.27 1.46 2.40
C ASP A 33 1.01 2.08 1.21
N GLU A 34 2.33 2.30 1.34
CA GLU A 34 3.17 2.82 0.26
C GLU A 34 3.14 1.92 -0.99
N VAL A 35 3.17 0.61 -0.79
CA VAL A 35 3.10 -0.37 -1.88
C VAL A 35 1.74 -0.30 -2.59
N VAL A 36 0.66 -0.13 -1.83
CA VAL A 36 -0.70 -0.01 -2.39
C VAL A 36 -0.83 1.25 -3.21
N GLU A 37 -0.45 2.40 -2.66
CA GLU A 37 -0.53 3.70 -3.36
C GLU A 37 0.23 3.64 -4.68
N ARG A 38 1.50 3.23 -4.65
CA ARG A 38 2.36 3.20 -5.84
C ARG A 38 1.90 2.18 -6.88
N MET A 39 1.41 1.02 -6.45
CA MET A 39 0.91 0.01 -7.40
C MET A 39 -0.42 0.42 -8.03
N GLN A 40 -1.28 1.14 -7.30
CA GLN A 40 -2.53 1.69 -7.85
C GLN A 40 -2.25 2.79 -8.87
N ASP A 41 -1.30 3.68 -8.58
CA ASP A 41 -0.83 4.68 -9.53
C ASP A 41 -0.28 4.02 -10.81
N HIS A 42 0.60 3.03 -10.64
CA HIS A 42 1.15 2.26 -11.76
C HIS A 42 0.05 1.59 -12.60
N ALA A 43 -0.90 0.89 -11.97
CA ALA A 43 -2.01 0.25 -12.68
C ALA A 43 -2.82 1.26 -13.49
N ARG A 44 -3.07 2.45 -12.95
CA ARG A 44 -3.82 3.51 -13.61
C ARG A 44 -3.05 4.13 -14.77
N ASN A 45 -1.80 4.53 -14.54
CA ASN A 45 -1.05 5.31 -15.51
C ASN A 45 -0.39 4.46 -16.61
N VAL A 46 -0.08 3.19 -16.33
CA VAL A 46 0.60 2.30 -17.28
C VAL A 46 -0.37 1.36 -17.98
N HIS A 47 -1.41 0.90 -17.28
CA HIS A 47 -2.36 -0.08 -17.80
C HIS A 47 -3.79 0.44 -17.96
N ASN A 48 -4.07 1.68 -17.55
CA ASN A 48 -5.42 2.25 -17.53
C ASN A 48 -6.40 1.34 -16.74
N MET A 49 -5.90 0.72 -15.67
CA MET A 49 -6.61 -0.20 -14.78
C MET A 49 -6.75 0.40 -13.39
N THR A 50 -7.78 0.00 -12.66
CA THR A 50 -7.92 0.29 -11.24
C THR A 50 -7.68 -0.98 -10.44
N ALA A 51 -6.61 -0.99 -9.64
CA ALA A 51 -6.33 -2.09 -8.71
C ALA A 51 -6.89 -1.77 -7.32
N THR A 52 -7.50 -2.74 -6.65
CA THR A 52 -7.92 -2.56 -5.26
C THR A 52 -6.74 -2.77 -4.31
N ARG A 53 -6.86 -2.22 -3.09
CA ARG A 53 -5.87 -2.42 -2.02
C ARG A 53 -5.61 -3.90 -1.76
N GLU A 54 -6.69 -4.69 -1.69
CA GLU A 54 -6.63 -6.13 -1.44
C GLU A 54 -5.91 -6.87 -2.59
N GLN A 55 -6.21 -6.52 -3.85
CA GLN A 55 -5.55 -7.10 -5.01
C GLN A 55 -4.04 -6.81 -5.07
N VAL A 56 -3.60 -5.67 -4.54
CA VAL A 56 -2.17 -5.35 -4.45
C VAL A 56 -1.52 -6.16 -3.33
N LEU A 57 -2.16 -6.22 -2.15
CA LEU A 57 -1.63 -6.96 -1.01
C LEU A 57 -1.59 -8.48 -1.22
N ASP A 58 -2.54 -9.05 -1.97
CA ASP A 58 -2.56 -10.49 -2.29
C ASP A 58 -1.31 -10.92 -3.07
N ARG A 59 -0.75 -9.99 -3.86
CA ARG A 59 0.51 -10.18 -4.61
C ARG A 59 1.76 -9.88 -3.79
N ALA A 60 1.61 -9.33 -2.58
CA ALA A 60 2.75 -8.85 -1.80
C ALA A 60 3.49 -9.99 -1.11
N THR A 61 4.80 -10.06 -1.31
CA THR A 61 5.69 -10.89 -0.49
C THR A 61 6.29 -10.06 0.63
N SER A 62 6.57 -10.69 1.78
CA SER A 62 7.46 -10.09 2.78
C SER A 62 8.86 -9.94 2.20
N ALA A 63 9.46 -8.77 2.41
CA ALA A 63 10.84 -8.48 2.01
C ALA A 63 11.87 -9.13 2.95
#